data_AF-A0A094IZK8-F1
#
_entry.id   AF-A0A094IZK8-F1
#
_cell.length_a   1.000
_cell.length_b   1.000
_cell.length_c   1.000
_cell.angle_alpha   90.00
_cell.angle_beta   90.00
_cell.angle_gamma   90.00
#
_symmetry.space_group_name_H-M   'P 1'
#
loop_
_entity.id
_entity.type
_entity.pdbx_description
1 polymer ?
#
loop_
_entity_poly.entity_id
_entity_poly.type
_entity_poly.pdbx_seq_one_letter_code
_entity_poly.pdbx_strand_id
1 'polypeptide(L)'
;MPIIDIRTHGGKYAGIGGGIKSIQRGLSIVSYDKYTLDVTISNVDPNKCLVFAWCVSDTSYGQKYNAFQAYLTSATNLRLDRHSRPYDYNVSYSFYEVAVSWMVIEFTNVKSKQEGVVSIVPSATLDAGAYHYQNVYISSVNPSKCIVALTYKSTEEYGNNAGTYWSAMNGIYLLNNTTLQILVSNAQNYTQYYRWQVLEFN
;
A
#
# COMPACT_ATOMS: atom_id res chain seq x y z
N MET A 1 22.92 -13.32 -1.26
CA MET A 1 22.24 -12.31 -0.44
C MET A 1 20.97 -12.96 0.11
N PRO A 2 20.79 -13.11 1.43
CA PRO A 2 19.70 -13.93 1.93
C PRO A 2 18.36 -13.23 1.72
N ILE A 3 17.42 -13.96 1.12
CA ILE A 3 16.00 -13.62 1.05
C ILE A 3 15.43 -13.80 2.45
N ILE A 4 14.95 -12.74 3.06
CA ILE A 4 14.10 -12.84 4.26
C ILE A 4 12.70 -13.20 3.75
N ASP A 5 12.38 -14.50 3.78
CA ASP A 5 11.01 -14.99 3.59
C ASP A 5 10.29 -14.90 4.95
N ILE A 6 9.38 -13.92 5.08
CA ILE A 6 8.49 -13.82 6.25
C ILE A 6 7.28 -14.73 6.00
N ARG A 7 7.54 -16.02 5.86
CA ARG A 7 6.54 -17.07 5.94
C ARG A 7 7.03 -18.01 7.04
N THR A 8 6.26 -18.13 8.11
CA THR A 8 6.43 -19.13 9.20
C THR A 8 7.32 -18.80 10.41
N HIS A 9 7.32 -17.57 10.95
CA HIS A 9 7.71 -17.37 12.36
C HIS A 9 6.58 -16.75 13.18
N GLY A 10 5.53 -17.54 13.44
CA GLY A 10 4.74 -17.43 14.66
C GLY A 10 5.55 -17.93 15.86
N GLY A 11 6.69 -17.29 16.11
CA GLY A 11 7.56 -17.56 17.26
C GLY A 11 7.27 -16.55 18.37
N LYS A 12 7.56 -16.95 19.60
CA LYS A 12 7.34 -16.27 20.91
C LYS A 12 7.85 -14.81 21.04
N TYR A 13 8.26 -14.17 19.95
CA TYR A 13 8.73 -12.79 19.88
C TYR A 13 7.93 -11.90 18.91
N ALA A 14 6.86 -12.41 18.26
CA ALA A 14 5.94 -11.59 17.46
C ALA A 14 4.98 -10.71 18.30
N GLY A 15 5.37 -10.34 19.53
CA GLY A 15 4.46 -9.80 20.54
C GLY A 15 5.13 -9.00 21.65
N ILE A 16 6.17 -8.23 21.33
CA ILE A 16 6.72 -7.28 22.31
C ILE A 16 5.96 -5.95 22.18
N GLY A 17 4.73 -5.92 22.69
CA GLY A 17 3.93 -4.70 22.87
C GLY A 17 2.42 -4.86 22.58
N GLY A 18 2.06 -5.12 21.32
CA GLY A 18 0.66 -5.24 20.89
C GLY A 18 0.38 -6.53 20.16
N GLY A 19 -0.13 -7.52 20.89
CA GLY A 19 -0.51 -8.82 20.33
C GLY A 19 -1.48 -8.67 19.15
N ILE A 20 -1.40 -9.58 18.19
CA ILE A 20 -2.36 -9.64 17.09
C ILE A 20 -3.69 -10.16 17.64
N LYS A 21 -4.76 -9.36 17.54
CA LYS A 21 -6.12 -9.74 17.92
C LYS A 21 -6.77 -10.57 16.82
N SER A 22 -6.67 -10.12 15.57
CA SER A 22 -7.22 -10.83 14.42
C SER A 22 -6.45 -10.52 13.14
N ILE A 23 -6.46 -11.46 12.20
CA ILE A 23 -5.99 -11.26 10.83
C ILE A 23 -7.12 -11.69 9.91
N GLN A 24 -7.56 -10.77 9.06
CA GLN A 24 -8.46 -11.06 7.96
C GLN A 24 -7.72 -10.82 6.65
N ARG A 25 -7.87 -11.74 5.71
CA ARG A 25 -7.20 -11.67 4.40
C ARG A 25 -8.10 -12.28 3.35
N GLY A 26 -7.92 -11.83 2.12
CA GLY A 26 -8.66 -12.38 0.99
C GLY A 26 -8.08 -11.94 -0.34
N LEU A 27 -8.69 -12.49 -1.38
CA LEU A 27 -8.47 -12.12 -2.76
C LEU A 27 -9.77 -11.53 -3.27
N SER A 28 -9.70 -10.33 -3.84
CA SER A 28 -10.83 -9.67 -4.45
C SER A 28 -10.55 -9.40 -5.92
N ILE A 29 -11.58 -9.53 -6.75
CA ILE A 29 -11.50 -9.23 -8.17
C ILE A 29 -12.14 -7.88 -8.42
N VAL A 30 -11.37 -6.94 -8.97
CA VAL A 30 -11.84 -5.60 -9.33
C VAL A 30 -12.07 -5.55 -10.84
N SER A 31 -13.33 -5.44 -11.25
CA SER A 31 -13.72 -5.33 -12.66
C SER A 31 -13.06 -4.13 -13.33
N TYR A 32 -12.70 -4.25 -14.60
CA TYR A 32 -11.93 -3.24 -15.36
C TYR A 32 -12.55 -1.83 -15.37
N ASP A 33 -13.88 -1.72 -15.24
CA ASP A 33 -14.62 -0.46 -15.28
C ASP A 33 -14.71 0.25 -13.91
N LYS A 34 -14.32 -0.43 -12.82
CA LYS A 34 -14.40 0.10 -11.45
C LYS A 34 -13.09 0.72 -11.00
N TYR A 35 -13.17 1.80 -10.23
CA TYR A 35 -12.01 2.40 -9.56
C TYR A 35 -11.94 2.03 -8.09
N THR A 36 -13.07 1.62 -7.52
CA THR A 36 -13.17 1.22 -6.13
C THR A 36 -13.91 -0.11 -6.00
N LEU A 37 -13.57 -0.86 -4.96
CA LEU A 37 -14.29 -2.05 -4.54
C LEU A 37 -14.40 -2.04 -3.02
N ASP A 38 -15.62 -2.21 -2.52
CA ASP A 38 -15.89 -2.42 -1.10
C ASP A 38 -15.91 -3.92 -0.80
N VAL A 39 -15.17 -4.31 0.24
CA VAL A 39 -15.04 -5.68 0.71
C VAL A 39 -15.58 -5.73 2.13
N THR A 40 -16.65 -6.50 2.32
CA THR A 40 -17.19 -6.78 3.66
C THR A 40 -16.20 -7.64 4.43
N ILE A 41 -15.86 -7.20 5.63
CA ILE A 41 -14.99 -7.92 6.57
C ILE A 41 -15.71 -8.10 7.91
N SER A 42 -15.25 -9.03 8.72
CA SER A 42 -15.69 -9.13 10.12
C SER A 42 -15.32 -7.87 10.89
N ASN A 43 -16.11 -7.55 11.91
CA ASN A 43 -15.96 -6.35 12.72
C ASN A 43 -14.56 -6.24 13.38
N VAL A 44 -13.89 -5.11 13.20
CA VAL A 44 -12.60 -4.75 13.80
C VAL A 44 -12.64 -3.32 14.39
N ASP A 45 -11.70 -2.96 15.26
CA ASP A 45 -11.50 -1.56 15.67
C ASP A 45 -10.60 -0.81 14.65
N PRO A 46 -11.13 0.16 13.87
CA PRO A 46 -10.33 0.86 12.85
C PRO A 46 -9.12 1.61 13.41
N ASN A 47 -9.15 2.00 14.69
CA ASN A 47 -8.05 2.68 15.38
C ASN A 47 -6.95 1.73 15.82
N LYS A 48 -7.14 0.41 15.66
CA LYS A 48 -6.17 -0.62 16.05
C LYS A 48 -5.77 -1.51 14.89
N CYS A 49 -6.02 -1.07 13.66
CA CYS A 49 -5.78 -1.87 12.46
C CYS A 49 -4.70 -1.28 11.55
N LEU A 50 -3.89 -2.18 10.99
CA LEU A 50 -3.13 -1.95 9.78
C LEU A 50 -3.82 -2.61 8.59
N VAL A 51 -3.74 -1.95 7.44
CA VAL A 51 -4.37 -2.41 6.20
C VAL A 51 -3.32 -2.49 5.10
N PHE A 52 -3.31 -3.60 4.39
CA PHE A 52 -2.41 -3.86 3.28
C PHE A 52 -3.22 -4.32 2.07
N ALA A 53 -2.74 -3.94 0.88
CA ALA A 53 -3.21 -4.52 -0.38
C ALA A 53 -2.07 -4.54 -1.40
N TRP A 54 -2.06 -5.57 -2.23
CA TRP A 54 -1.13 -5.73 -3.33
C TRP A 54 -1.79 -6.51 -4.46
N CYS A 55 -1.45 -6.17 -5.70
CA CYS A 55 -1.91 -6.95 -6.84
C CYS A 55 -1.21 -8.30 -6.89
N VAL A 56 -1.99 -9.32 -7.27
CA VAL A 56 -1.47 -10.64 -7.59
C VAL A 56 -1.21 -10.64 -9.08
N SER A 57 0.05 -10.52 -9.51
CA SER A 57 0.37 -10.60 -10.94
C SER A 57 0.33 -12.06 -11.40
N ASP A 58 -0.45 -12.35 -12.43
CA ASP A 58 0.01 -13.25 -13.48
C ASP A 58 1.00 -12.49 -14.37
N THR A 59 1.94 -13.22 -14.96
CA THR A 59 3.10 -12.70 -15.70
C THR A 59 2.77 -11.99 -17.01
N SER A 60 1.49 -11.79 -17.35
CA SER A 60 1.08 -11.08 -18.56
C SER A 60 1.28 -9.57 -18.43
N TYR A 61 1.66 -8.96 -19.54
CA TYR A 61 2.16 -7.58 -19.62
C TYR A 61 1.21 -6.51 -19.08
N GLY A 62 -0.09 -6.79 -18.86
CA GLY A 62 -1.09 -5.81 -18.43
C GLY A 62 -1.34 -5.68 -16.92
N GLN A 63 -0.91 -6.64 -16.08
CA GLN A 63 -1.24 -6.62 -14.64
C GLN A 63 -0.25 -5.84 -13.75
N LYS A 64 0.91 -5.46 -14.30
CA LYS A 64 2.00 -4.80 -13.57
C LYS A 64 1.67 -3.37 -13.09
N TYR A 65 0.52 -2.82 -13.48
CA TYR A 65 0.19 -1.40 -13.38
C TYR A 65 -0.90 -1.05 -12.35
N ASN A 66 -1.42 -2.04 -11.62
CA ASN A 66 -2.56 -1.82 -10.75
C ASN A 66 -2.13 -1.61 -9.29
N ALA A 67 -1.73 -0.39 -8.94
CA ALA A 67 -1.49 -0.04 -7.55
C ALA A 67 -2.82 0.29 -6.85
N PHE A 68 -3.05 -0.33 -5.70
CA PHE A 68 -4.24 -0.10 -4.88
C PHE A 68 -3.87 0.56 -3.55
N GLN A 69 -4.60 1.63 -3.22
CA GLN A 69 -4.77 2.03 -1.84
C GLN A 69 -5.81 1.12 -1.18
N ALA A 70 -5.59 0.84 0.09
CA ALA A 70 -6.54 0.09 0.90
C ALA A 70 -6.74 0.77 2.26
N TYR A 71 -7.99 0.89 2.69
CA TYR A 71 -8.34 1.52 3.96
C TYR A 71 -9.71 1.08 4.45
N LEU A 72 -9.91 1.11 5.76
CA LEU A 72 -11.23 0.86 6.36
C LEU A 72 -12.10 2.12 6.21
N THR A 73 -13.33 1.95 5.71
CA THR A 73 -14.34 3.02 5.75
C THR A 73 -15.30 2.86 6.92
N SER A 74 -15.33 1.66 7.53
CA SER A 74 -16.03 1.34 8.77
C SER A 74 -15.39 0.12 9.42
N ALA A 75 -15.88 -0.27 10.61
CA ALA A 75 -15.43 -1.46 11.33
C ALA A 75 -15.63 -2.77 10.55
N THR A 76 -16.50 -2.79 9.54
CA THR A 76 -16.85 -3.99 8.76
C THR A 76 -16.63 -3.81 7.26
N ASN A 77 -15.99 -2.73 6.82
CA ASN A 77 -15.78 -2.47 5.39
C ASN A 77 -14.35 -2.02 5.09
N LEU A 78 -13.68 -2.80 4.25
CA LEU A 78 -12.42 -2.47 3.61
C LEU A 78 -12.70 -1.92 2.21
N ARG A 79 -12.15 -0.75 1.89
CA ARG A 79 -12.17 -0.20 0.53
C ARG A 79 -10.83 -0.41 -0.15
N LEU A 80 -10.88 -0.99 -1.34
CA LEU A 80 -9.80 -1.03 -2.31
C LEU A 80 -10.03 0.09 -3.33
N ASP A 81 -9.00 0.88 -3.62
CA ASP A 81 -9.10 2.11 -4.41
C ASP A 81 -7.90 2.22 -5.35
N ARG A 82 -8.17 2.26 -6.66
CA ARG A 82 -7.20 2.49 -7.73
C ARG A 82 -7.58 3.72 -8.54
N HIS A 83 -6.60 4.33 -9.20
CA HIS A 83 -6.85 5.56 -9.95
C HIS A 83 -7.10 5.32 -11.45
N SER A 84 -6.47 4.33 -12.07
CA SER A 84 -6.64 4.06 -13.50
C SER A 84 -7.34 2.73 -13.77
N ARG A 85 -7.96 2.64 -14.95
CA ARG A 85 -8.49 1.38 -15.47
C ARG A 85 -7.33 0.56 -16.06
N PRO A 86 -7.35 -0.77 -15.93
CA PRO A 86 -6.41 -1.61 -16.66
C PRO A 86 -6.65 -1.41 -18.15
N TYR A 87 -5.64 -0.89 -18.86
CA TYR A 87 -5.66 -0.67 -20.30
C TYR A 87 -4.51 -1.46 -20.92
N ASP A 88 -4.80 -2.21 -21.98
CA ASP A 88 -3.79 -2.84 -22.83
C ASP A 88 -3.88 -2.24 -24.23
N TYR A 89 -2.76 -1.70 -24.71
CA TYR A 89 -2.66 -0.99 -25.99
C TYR A 89 -2.62 -1.95 -27.20
N ASN A 90 -2.25 -3.23 -26.99
CA ASN A 90 -1.97 -4.15 -28.10
C ASN A 90 -3.02 -5.25 -28.32
N VAL A 91 -4.12 -5.22 -27.58
CA VAL A 91 -5.19 -6.19 -27.75
C VAL A 91 -6.53 -5.48 -27.71
N SER A 92 -7.38 -5.78 -28.69
CA SER A 92 -8.80 -5.43 -28.75
C SER A 92 -9.63 -6.04 -27.60
N TYR A 93 -9.03 -6.33 -26.44
CA TYR A 93 -9.62 -6.95 -25.26
C TYR A 93 -9.54 -6.01 -24.07
N SER A 94 -10.51 -5.10 -24.03
CA SER A 94 -10.72 -4.09 -22.99
C SER A 94 -11.33 -4.64 -21.68
N PHE A 95 -10.86 -5.79 -21.16
CA PHE A 95 -11.63 -6.50 -20.12
C PHE A 95 -10.80 -7.28 -19.07
N TYR A 96 -9.65 -6.76 -18.64
CA TYR A 96 -8.91 -7.44 -17.56
C TYR A 96 -9.46 -7.07 -16.18
N GLU A 97 -10.10 -8.05 -15.55
CA GLU A 97 -10.30 -8.07 -14.12
C GLU A 97 -8.96 -8.09 -13.40
N VAL A 98 -8.86 -7.38 -12.27
CA VAL A 98 -7.61 -7.29 -11.51
C VAL A 98 -7.78 -7.98 -10.17
N ALA A 99 -6.93 -8.97 -9.93
CA ALA A 99 -6.88 -9.67 -8.66
C ALA A 99 -6.04 -8.89 -7.64
N VAL A 100 -6.64 -8.58 -6.49
CA VAL A 100 -6.03 -7.83 -5.39
C VAL A 100 -6.05 -8.69 -4.14
N SER A 101 -4.87 -9.05 -3.64
CA SER A 101 -4.74 -9.62 -2.30
C SER A 101 -4.79 -8.48 -1.28
N TRP A 102 -5.50 -8.71 -0.20
CA TRP A 102 -5.63 -7.74 0.88
C TRP A 102 -5.49 -8.39 2.26
N MET A 103 -5.12 -7.58 3.25
CA MET A 103 -5.01 -7.99 4.64
C MET A 103 -5.39 -6.85 5.58
N VAL A 104 -6.18 -7.17 6.61
CA VAL A 104 -6.48 -6.30 7.75
C VAL A 104 -5.98 -7.02 9.00
N ILE A 105 -5.06 -6.40 9.73
CA ILE A 105 -4.52 -6.92 10.98
C ILE A 105 -5.00 -6.01 12.10
N GLU A 106 -5.82 -6.54 13.00
CA GLU A 106 -6.23 -5.84 14.22
C GLU A 106 -5.29 -6.24 15.36
N PHE A 107 -4.82 -5.26 16.12
CA PHE A 107 -3.92 -5.45 17.24
C PHE A 107 -4.59 -5.14 18.59
N THR A 108 -4.06 -5.74 19.65
CA THR A 108 -4.31 -5.36 21.04
C THR A 108 -3.27 -4.32 21.49
N ASN A 109 -3.53 -3.63 22.60
CA ASN A 109 -2.58 -2.69 23.25
C ASN A 109 -2.00 -1.60 22.34
N VAL A 110 -2.79 -1.15 21.37
CA VAL A 110 -2.46 0.04 20.58
C VAL A 110 -2.61 1.27 21.45
N LYS A 111 -1.53 2.04 21.54
CA LYS A 111 -1.49 3.35 22.20
C LYS A 111 -2.08 4.42 21.29
N SER A 112 -1.63 4.46 20.04
CA SER A 112 -2.10 5.44 19.06
C SER A 112 -2.04 4.89 17.64
N LYS A 113 -2.94 5.39 16.79
CA LYS A 113 -2.88 5.24 15.35
C LYS A 113 -2.87 6.61 14.70
N GLN A 114 -1.99 6.79 13.72
CA GLN A 114 -1.98 7.96 12.86
C GLN A 114 -2.00 7.46 11.41
N GLU A 115 -2.79 8.10 10.56
CA GLU A 115 -2.83 7.77 9.14
C GLU A 115 -3.16 9.00 8.30
N GLY A 116 -2.83 8.93 7.01
CA GLY A 116 -3.10 10.01 6.08
C GLY A 116 -2.75 9.64 4.66
N VAL A 117 -2.92 10.61 3.76
CA VAL A 117 -2.56 10.47 2.35
C VAL A 117 -1.65 11.62 1.97
N VAL A 118 -0.56 11.32 1.25
CA VAL A 118 0.27 12.32 0.59
C VAL A 118 0.23 12.08 -0.92
N SER A 119 0.20 13.17 -1.67
CA SER A 119 0.27 13.19 -3.13
C SER A 119 1.67 13.62 -3.53
N ILE A 120 2.36 12.83 -4.35
CA ILE A 120 3.73 13.09 -4.77
C ILE A 120 3.77 13.09 -6.30
N VAL A 121 4.32 14.16 -6.87
CA VAL A 121 4.60 14.26 -8.31
C VAL A 121 6.11 14.18 -8.48
N PRO A 122 6.66 13.03 -8.92
CA PRO A 122 8.10 12.89 -9.15
C PRO A 122 8.54 13.85 -10.26
N SER A 123 9.74 14.43 -10.11
CA SER A 123 10.28 15.33 -11.14
C SER A 123 10.65 14.53 -12.39
N ALA A 124 10.27 15.03 -13.56
CA ALA A 124 10.59 14.45 -14.87
C ALA A 124 12.10 14.36 -15.15
N THR A 125 12.92 15.09 -14.40
CA THR A 125 14.36 15.27 -14.66
C THR A 125 15.26 14.32 -13.89
N LEU A 126 14.72 13.33 -13.17
CA LEU A 126 15.56 12.38 -12.45
C LEU A 126 16.17 11.34 -13.40
N ASP A 127 17.48 11.16 -13.26
CA ASP A 127 18.21 10.05 -13.86
C ASP A 127 17.54 8.71 -13.52
N ALA A 128 17.57 7.77 -14.47
CA ALA A 128 17.08 6.43 -14.26
C ALA A 128 17.79 5.79 -13.04
N GLY A 129 17.02 5.45 -11.99
CA GLY A 129 17.54 4.85 -10.75
C GLY A 129 17.63 5.78 -9.54
N ALA A 130 17.33 7.08 -9.67
CA ALA A 130 17.24 7.97 -8.53
C ALA A 130 15.92 7.78 -7.76
N TYR A 131 16.00 7.86 -6.42
CA TYR A 131 14.85 7.81 -5.51
C TYR A 131 14.50 9.21 -5.00
N HIS A 132 13.21 9.49 -4.88
CA HIS A 132 12.71 10.65 -4.14
C HIS A 132 12.37 10.25 -2.71
N TYR A 133 12.66 11.14 -1.76
CA TYR A 133 12.24 10.99 -0.37
C TYR A 133 11.25 12.09 -0.04
N GLN A 134 10.08 11.69 0.46
CA GLN A 134 9.07 12.62 0.95
C GLN A 134 8.92 12.47 2.46
N ASN A 135 9.13 13.57 3.19
CA ASN A 135 8.86 13.60 4.62
C ASN A 135 7.36 13.82 4.86
N VAL A 136 6.83 13.12 5.86
CA VAL A 136 5.50 13.32 6.41
C VAL A 136 5.65 13.56 7.90
N TYR A 137 5.15 14.70 8.36
CA TYR A 137 5.19 15.07 9.78
C TYR A 137 3.99 14.47 10.51
N ILE A 138 4.27 13.82 11.64
CA ILE A 138 3.30 13.14 12.48
C ILE A 138 3.44 13.62 13.93
N SER A 139 2.43 13.35 14.76
CA SER A 139 2.57 13.52 16.20
C SER A 139 3.61 12.57 16.77
N SER A 140 4.27 12.97 17.84
CA SER A 140 5.36 12.19 18.46
C SER A 140 4.93 10.77 18.84
N VAL A 141 5.72 9.77 18.45
CA VAL A 141 5.57 8.35 18.78
C VAL A 141 6.89 7.78 19.32
N ASN A 142 6.85 6.64 20.01
CA ASN A 142 8.07 5.89 20.31
C ASN A 142 8.49 5.02 19.11
N PRO A 143 9.61 5.33 18.42
CA PRO A 143 10.00 4.59 17.19
C PRO A 143 10.27 3.09 17.43
N SER A 144 10.67 2.71 18.65
CA SER A 144 10.92 1.31 19.02
C SER A 144 9.65 0.49 19.26
N LYS A 145 8.49 1.16 19.29
CA LYS A 145 7.18 0.54 19.54
C LYS A 145 6.19 0.81 18.41
N CYS A 146 6.68 1.04 17.20
CA CYS A 146 5.83 1.36 16.07
C CYS A 146 5.93 0.31 14.96
N ILE A 147 4.80 0.10 14.28
CA ILE A 147 4.77 -0.48 12.94
C ILE A 147 4.25 0.59 11.98
N VAL A 148 4.85 0.66 10.80
CA VAL A 148 4.42 1.53 9.70
C VAL A 148 3.94 0.69 8.52
N ALA A 149 2.93 1.20 7.82
CA ALA A 149 2.41 0.57 6.61
C ALA A 149 2.17 1.62 5.52
N LEU A 150 2.27 1.17 4.27
CA LEU A 150 2.10 1.99 3.09
C LEU A 150 1.27 1.21 2.06
N THR A 151 0.22 1.84 1.54
CA THR A 151 -0.42 1.43 0.29
C THR A 151 -0.41 2.62 -0.66
N TYR A 152 -0.46 2.38 -1.97
CA TYR A 152 -0.36 3.46 -2.94
C TYR A 152 -1.21 3.20 -4.18
N LYS A 153 -1.57 4.27 -4.86
CA LYS A 153 -2.18 4.26 -6.20
C LYS A 153 -1.54 5.37 -7.04
N SER A 154 -1.46 5.20 -8.35
CA SER A 154 -0.81 6.16 -9.26
C SER A 154 -1.82 6.70 -10.27
N THR A 155 -1.74 7.98 -10.63
CA THR A 155 -2.54 8.60 -11.70
C THR A 155 -2.14 8.19 -13.10
N GLU A 156 -1.29 7.18 -13.24
CA GLU A 156 -0.89 6.66 -14.53
C GLU A 156 -2.10 6.07 -15.26
N GLU A 157 -2.73 6.88 -16.08
CA GLU A 157 -3.45 6.44 -17.27
C GLU A 157 -2.40 6.33 -18.39
N TYR A 158 -2.41 5.20 -19.09
CA TYR A 158 -1.42 4.88 -20.12
C TYR A 158 -1.24 6.04 -21.14
N GLY A 159 -0.06 6.67 -21.14
CA GLY A 159 0.45 7.42 -22.26
C GLY A 159 1.20 6.49 -23.22
N ASN A 160 0.99 6.67 -24.54
CA ASN A 160 1.39 5.81 -25.67
C ASN A 160 2.86 5.33 -25.78
N ASN A 161 3.74 5.54 -24.80
CA ASN A 161 5.15 5.19 -24.92
C ASN A 161 5.50 3.95 -24.08
N ALA A 162 5.42 2.80 -24.74
CA ALA A 162 5.98 1.54 -24.28
C ALA A 162 7.51 1.64 -24.13
N GLY A 163 7.97 2.11 -22.97
CA GLY A 163 9.41 2.17 -22.70
C GLY A 163 9.70 2.58 -21.28
N THR A 164 10.13 1.63 -20.47
CA THR A 164 10.72 1.81 -19.12
C THR A 164 9.78 2.36 -18.04
N TYR A 165 8.95 1.50 -17.46
CA TYR A 165 8.33 1.81 -16.17
C TYR A 165 8.58 0.68 -15.18
N TRP A 166 9.42 0.99 -14.20
CA TRP A 166 9.95 0.07 -13.21
C TRP A 166 8.90 -0.14 -12.12
N SER A 167 8.79 -1.37 -11.62
CA SER A 167 8.02 -1.71 -10.43
C SER A 167 8.32 -0.67 -9.35
N ALA A 168 7.30 0.05 -8.90
CA ALA A 168 7.53 1.13 -7.97
C ALA A 168 8.03 0.56 -6.63
N MET A 169 9.35 0.60 -6.40
CA MET A 169 9.94 0.28 -5.11
C MET A 169 9.58 1.41 -4.16
N ASN A 170 8.43 1.25 -3.53
CA ASN A 170 7.88 2.19 -2.58
C ASN A 170 8.10 1.64 -1.17
N GLY A 171 8.57 2.50 -0.27
CA GLY A 171 8.85 2.14 1.11
C GLY A 171 8.44 3.25 2.07
N ILE A 172 8.24 2.89 3.32
CA ILE A 172 8.03 3.85 4.41
C ILE A 172 8.85 3.42 5.61
N TYR A 173 9.43 4.39 6.30
CA TYR A 173 10.06 4.18 7.60
C TYR A 173 9.92 5.41 8.49
N LEU A 174 10.05 5.21 9.79
CA LEU A 174 10.21 6.30 10.75
C LEU A 174 11.65 6.80 10.69
N LEU A 175 11.83 8.07 10.30
CA LEU A 175 13.13 8.72 10.35
C LEU A 175 13.48 9.12 11.79
N ASN A 176 12.46 9.54 12.56
CA ASN A 176 12.55 9.87 13.98
C ASN A 176 11.15 9.76 14.62
N ASN A 177 10.98 10.25 15.85
CA ASN A 177 9.72 10.19 16.59
C ASN A 177 8.57 11.02 16.00
N THR A 178 8.83 11.95 15.09
CA THR A 178 7.82 12.90 14.54
C THR A 178 7.79 12.93 13.02
N THR A 179 8.61 12.12 12.35
CA THR A 179 8.77 12.16 10.90
C THR A 179 8.81 10.76 10.31
N LEU A 180 7.89 10.51 9.38
CA LEU A 180 7.97 9.40 8.43
C LEU A 180 8.70 9.88 7.18
N GLN A 181 9.43 8.96 6.54
CA GLN A 181 9.98 9.19 5.24
C GLN A 181 9.46 8.12 4.28
N ILE A 182 8.89 8.57 3.17
CA ILE A 182 8.39 7.72 2.09
C ILE A 182 9.45 7.71 0.99
N LEU A 183 9.92 6.51 0.66
CA LEU A 183 10.75 6.25 -0.51
C LEU A 183 9.85 6.11 -1.72
N VAL A 184 10.10 6.94 -2.73
CA VAL A 184 9.36 6.98 -3.98
C VAL A 184 10.32 6.63 -5.11
N SER A 185 10.04 5.54 -5.80
CA SER A 185 10.73 5.23 -7.05
C SER A 185 10.30 6.21 -8.15
N ASN A 186 11.20 6.47 -9.10
CA ASN A 186 10.94 7.31 -10.27
C ASN A 186 9.72 6.81 -11.07
N ALA A 187 8.56 7.43 -10.86
CA ALA A 187 7.45 7.39 -11.81
C ALA A 187 7.45 8.73 -12.54
N GLN A 188 8.05 8.76 -13.73
CA GLN A 188 8.09 9.99 -14.51
C GLN A 188 6.65 10.45 -14.81
N ASN A 189 6.36 11.73 -14.50
CA ASN A 189 5.17 12.47 -14.92
C ASN A 189 3.80 12.05 -14.35
N TYR A 190 3.73 11.17 -13.35
CA TYR A 190 2.45 10.77 -12.75
C TYR A 190 2.38 11.11 -11.26
N THR A 191 1.21 11.53 -10.82
CA THR A 191 0.93 11.77 -9.41
C THR A 191 0.73 10.43 -8.71
N GLN A 192 1.50 10.15 -7.67
CA GLN A 192 1.31 8.99 -6.82
C GLN A 192 0.68 9.40 -5.50
N TYR A 193 -0.38 8.69 -5.10
CA TYR A 193 -1.03 8.87 -3.81
C TYR A 193 -0.60 7.75 -2.87
N TYR A 194 0.05 8.14 -1.78
CA TYR A 194 0.54 7.24 -0.76
C TYR A 194 -0.31 7.36 0.49
N ARG A 195 -0.96 6.27 0.88
CA ARG A 195 -1.67 6.16 2.14
C ARG A 195 -0.75 5.53 3.16
N TRP A 196 -0.36 6.31 4.16
CA TRP A 196 0.53 5.89 5.24
C TRP A 196 -0.27 5.61 6.51
N GLN A 197 0.23 4.66 7.31
CA GLN A 197 -0.30 4.33 8.62
C GLN A 197 0.86 4.14 9.60
N VAL A 198 0.70 4.63 10.82
CA VAL A 198 1.60 4.41 11.96
C VAL A 198 0.77 3.90 13.11
N LEU A 199 1.17 2.75 13.66
CA LEU A 199 0.54 2.16 14.82
C LEU A 199 1.60 2.09 15.94
N GLU A 200 1.37 2.83 17.02
CA GLU A 200 2.21 2.82 18.22
C GLU A 200 1.59 1.91 19.28
N PHE A 201 2.42 1.06 19.90
CA PHE A 201 2.02 0.16 20.97
C PHE A 201 2.42 0.68 22.35
N ASN A 202 1.72 0.22 23.38
CA ASN A 202 2.01 0.56 24.78
C ASN A 202 3.42 0.18 25.25
#